data_AF-A0A139NHN6-F1
#
_entry.id   AF-A0A139NHN6-F1
#
_cell.length_a   1.000
_cell.length_b   1.000
_cell.length_c   1.000
_cell.angle_alpha   90.00
_cell.angle_beta   90.00
_cell.angle_gamma   90.00
#
_symmetry.space_group_name_H-M   'P 1'
#
loop_
_entity.id
_entity.type
_entity.pdbx_description
1 polymer ?
#
loop_
_entity_poly.entity_id
_entity_poly.type
_entity_poly.pdbx_seq_one_letter_code
_entity_poly.pdbx_strand_id
1 'polypeptide(L)'
;MSLTKGVGYDRILREYRQDYEEAMAIEKTVSEIAEILGVSRQAINNRVKTLAEEDVDKNDKGVTVVTRSGLIKLEEIYKKTIFEDEPISDDVKQRELLEILVDEKNTEITRLYDQLKAKDSQLAALDEQMKTKDRQIAEKDKQLDQQQQLTLAAMEDRKQLELELDQAREEVETVTQAKKGFFARLFGR
;
A
#
# COMPACT_ATOMS: atom_id res chain seq x y z
N MET A 1 -18.30 10.36 -3.23
CA MET A 1 -18.03 10.61 -4.66
C MET A 1 -18.79 9.56 -5.45
N SER A 2 -19.95 9.93 -6.01
CA SER A 2 -20.74 9.04 -6.87
C SER A 2 -20.06 8.97 -8.23
N LEU A 3 -19.58 7.80 -8.61
CA LEU A 3 -19.10 7.53 -9.96
C LEU A 3 -20.31 7.63 -10.90
N THR A 4 -20.48 8.79 -11.54
CA THR A 4 -21.37 8.94 -12.69
C THR A 4 -20.83 8.04 -13.79
N LYS A 5 -21.42 6.84 -13.94
CA LYS A 5 -21.17 5.95 -15.07
C LYS A 5 -21.48 6.75 -16.33
N GLY A 6 -20.44 7.10 -17.07
CA GLY A 6 -20.55 7.95 -18.25
C GLY A 6 -21.40 7.26 -19.32
N VAL A 7 -22.14 8.06 -20.09
CA VAL A 7 -23.06 7.66 -21.17
C VAL A 7 -22.45 6.65 -22.17
N GLY A 8 -21.12 6.58 -22.26
CA GLY A 8 -20.39 5.58 -23.04
C GLY A 8 -20.47 4.15 -22.47
N TYR A 9 -20.35 3.96 -21.15
CA TYR A 9 -20.44 2.64 -20.51
C TYR A 9 -21.82 2.00 -20.72
N ASP A 10 -22.89 2.79 -20.62
CA ASP A 10 -24.26 2.30 -20.83
C ASP A 10 -24.59 1.98 -22.29
N ARG A 11 -23.84 2.53 -23.26
CA ARG A 11 -23.95 2.15 -24.67
C ARG A 11 -23.23 0.83 -24.92
N ILE A 12 -22.01 0.72 -24.42
CA ILE A 12 -21.17 -0.48 -24.53
C ILE A 12 -21.87 -1.68 -23.88
N LEU A 13 -22.40 -1.54 -22.66
CA LEU A 13 -23.13 -2.60 -21.98
C LEU A 13 -24.41 -3.05 -22.71
N ARG A 14 -24.99 -2.19 -23.55
CA ARG A 14 -26.12 -2.55 -24.41
C ARG A 14 -25.69 -3.34 -25.64
N GLU A 15 -24.62 -2.92 -26.30
CA GLU A 15 -24.02 -3.65 -27.43
C GLU A 15 -23.56 -5.05 -26.98
N TYR A 16 -22.78 -5.15 -25.89
CA TYR A 16 -22.35 -6.45 -25.35
C TYR A 16 -23.52 -7.35 -24.95
N ARG A 17 -24.58 -6.78 -24.37
CA ARG A 17 -25.77 -7.53 -24.00
C ARG A 17 -26.48 -8.05 -25.24
N GLN A 18 -26.60 -7.22 -26.28
CA GLN A 18 -27.26 -7.59 -27.52
C GLN A 18 -26.49 -8.70 -28.24
N ASP A 19 -25.17 -8.58 -28.39
CA ASP A 19 -24.33 -9.61 -29.03
C ASP A 19 -24.38 -10.93 -28.24
N TYR A 20 -24.41 -10.85 -26.90
CA TYR A 20 -24.54 -12.03 -26.05
C TYR A 20 -25.92 -12.68 -26.14
N GLU A 21 -26.99 -11.89 -26.20
CA GLU A 21 -28.36 -12.37 -26.40
C GLU A 21 -28.53 -13.02 -27.79
N GLU A 22 -27.98 -12.42 -28.84
CA GLU A 22 -28.00 -12.97 -30.20
C GLU A 22 -27.20 -14.29 -30.29
N ALA A 23 -26.02 -14.34 -29.67
CA ALA A 23 -25.23 -15.56 -29.61
C ALA A 23 -25.90 -16.66 -28.76
N MET A 24 -26.62 -16.30 -27.69
CA MET A 24 -27.38 -17.26 -26.86
C MET A 24 -28.70 -17.70 -27.51
N ALA A 25 -29.24 -16.93 -28.45
CA ALA A 25 -30.45 -17.25 -29.21
C ALA A 25 -30.22 -18.20 -30.40
N ILE A 26 -29.01 -18.74 -30.56
CA ILE A 26 -28.71 -19.71 -31.61
C ILE A 26 -29.50 -20.99 -31.33
N GLU A 27 -30.47 -21.26 -32.20
CA GLU A 27 -31.27 -22.48 -32.22
C GLU A 27 -31.33 -23.07 -33.64
N LYS A 28 -31.46 -24.39 -33.73
CA LYS A 28 -31.70 -25.06 -35.02
C LYS A 28 -32.77 -26.12 -34.90
N THR A 29 -33.58 -26.23 -35.94
CA THR A 29 -34.57 -27.30 -36.05
C THR A 29 -33.91 -28.65 -36.30
N VAL A 30 -34.62 -29.73 -35.95
CA VAL A 30 -34.22 -31.11 -36.25
C VAL A 30 -33.89 -31.31 -37.75
N SER A 31 -34.57 -30.57 -38.64
CA SER A 31 -34.33 -30.66 -40.09
C SER A 31 -32.98 -30.06 -40.48
N GLU A 32 -32.66 -28.87 -39.99
CA GLU A 32 -31.40 -28.18 -40.30
C GLU A 32 -30.21 -28.95 -39.73
N ILE A 33 -30.34 -29.47 -38.50
CA ILE A 33 -29.31 -30.31 -37.88
C ILE A 33 -29.08 -31.59 -38.69
N ALA A 34 -30.14 -32.23 -39.18
CA ALA A 34 -30.03 -33.45 -39.97
C ALA A 34 -29.30 -33.21 -41.30
N GLU A 35 -29.58 -32.08 -41.94
CA GLU A 35 -28.91 -31.64 -43.15
C GLU A 35 -27.41 -31.38 -42.91
N ILE A 36 -27.06 -30.62 -41.87
CA ILE A 36 -25.66 -30.30 -41.54
C ILE A 36 -24.86 -31.56 -41.15
N LEU A 37 -25.45 -32.43 -40.35
CA LEU A 37 -24.78 -33.65 -39.88
C LEU A 37 -24.74 -34.76 -40.95
N GLY A 38 -25.55 -34.66 -42.01
CA GLY A 38 -25.65 -35.66 -43.07
C GLY A 38 -26.29 -36.97 -42.58
N VAL A 39 -27.23 -36.88 -41.64
CA VAL A 39 -27.95 -38.04 -41.07
C VAL A 39 -29.45 -37.86 -41.25
N SER A 40 -30.24 -38.92 -41.04
CA SER A 40 -31.69 -38.82 -41.22
C SER A 40 -32.33 -37.93 -40.14
N ARG A 41 -33.38 -37.18 -40.52
CA ARG A 41 -34.21 -36.40 -39.58
C ARG A 41 -34.70 -37.26 -38.40
N GLN A 42 -35.03 -38.52 -38.66
CA GLN A 42 -35.48 -39.46 -37.63
C GLN A 42 -34.35 -39.81 -36.64
N ALA A 43 -33.11 -39.95 -37.11
CA ALA A 43 -31.96 -40.18 -36.24
C ALA A 43 -31.71 -38.98 -35.30
N ILE A 44 -31.78 -37.75 -35.83
CA ILE A 44 -31.69 -36.55 -34.99
C ILE A 44 -32.86 -36.46 -34.02
N ASN A 45 -34.08 -36.72 -34.46
CA ASN A 45 -35.25 -36.65 -33.59
C ASN A 45 -35.16 -37.65 -32.41
N ASN A 46 -34.65 -38.86 -32.67
CA ASN A 46 -34.39 -39.84 -31.61
C ASN A 46 -33.32 -39.33 -30.63
N ARG A 47 -32.30 -38.62 -31.11
CA ARG A 47 -31.26 -38.05 -30.24
C ARG A 47 -31.75 -36.84 -29.45
N VAL A 48 -32.56 -35.97 -30.05
CA VAL A 48 -33.14 -34.80 -29.39
C VAL A 48 -34.04 -35.21 -28.23
N LYS A 49 -34.81 -36.30 -28.36
CA LYS A 49 -35.61 -36.86 -27.25
C LYS A 49 -34.79 -37.33 -26.04
N THR A 50 -33.47 -37.49 -26.19
CA THR A 50 -32.56 -37.87 -25.10
C THR A 50 -31.82 -36.67 -24.50
N LEU A 51 -31.99 -35.47 -25.07
CA LEU A 51 -31.44 -34.25 -24.50
C LEU A 51 -32.28 -33.80 -23.30
N ALA A 52 -31.72 -32.93 -22.46
CA ALA A 52 -32.45 -32.37 -21.33
C ALA A 52 -33.52 -31.37 -21.81
N GLU A 53 -34.54 -31.12 -20.98
CA GLU A 53 -35.61 -30.16 -21.33
C GLU A 53 -35.07 -28.74 -21.55
N GLU A 54 -33.98 -28.35 -20.89
CA GLU A 54 -33.27 -27.07 -21.09
C GLU A 54 -32.55 -26.95 -22.45
N ASP A 55 -32.31 -28.06 -23.14
CA ASP A 55 -31.60 -28.11 -24.42
C ASP A 55 -32.54 -28.06 -25.64
N VAL A 56 -33.85 -28.07 -25.40
CA VAL A 56 -34.86 -28.24 -26.44
C VAL A 56 -36.03 -27.30 -26.18
N ASP A 57 -36.42 -26.53 -27.20
CA ASP A 57 -37.56 -25.63 -27.09
C ASP A 57 -38.49 -25.74 -28.32
N LYS A 58 -39.54 -24.93 -28.36
CA LYS A 58 -40.39 -24.71 -29.52
C LYS A 58 -40.32 -23.25 -29.93
N ASN A 59 -40.02 -23.02 -31.20
CA ASN A 59 -40.08 -21.68 -31.77
C ASN A 59 -41.53 -21.16 -31.91
N ASP A 60 -41.68 -19.91 -32.34
CA ASP A 60 -42.98 -19.24 -32.55
C ASP A 60 -43.94 -19.98 -33.50
N LYS A 61 -43.42 -20.90 -34.32
CA LYS A 61 -44.19 -21.73 -35.26
C LYS A 61 -44.57 -23.10 -34.67
N GLY A 62 -44.23 -23.35 -33.40
CA GLY A 62 -44.47 -24.60 -32.70
C GLY A 62 -43.55 -25.76 -33.12
N VAL A 63 -42.48 -25.47 -33.85
CA VAL A 63 -41.51 -26.47 -34.31
C VAL A 63 -40.44 -26.69 -33.26
N THR A 64 -40.10 -27.96 -32.99
CA THR A 64 -39.01 -28.31 -32.07
C THR A 64 -37.67 -27.83 -32.59
N VAL A 65 -37.00 -27.04 -31.76
CA VAL A 65 -35.67 -26.48 -31.96
C VAL A 65 -34.75 -26.94 -30.84
N VAL A 66 -33.48 -27.08 -31.16
CA VAL A 66 -32.43 -27.42 -30.19
C VAL A 66 -31.69 -26.13 -29.89
N THR A 67 -31.60 -25.79 -28.61
CA THR A 67 -30.93 -24.58 -28.12
C THR A 67 -29.41 -24.74 -28.24
N ARG A 68 -28.66 -23.65 -28.11
CA ARG A 68 -27.18 -23.66 -28.19
C ARG A 68 -26.53 -24.74 -27.33
N SER A 69 -26.97 -24.94 -26.09
CA SER A 69 -26.43 -25.97 -25.20
C SER A 69 -26.68 -27.39 -25.74
N GLY A 70 -27.86 -27.62 -26.32
CA GLY A 70 -28.19 -28.86 -27.00
C GLY A 70 -27.38 -29.08 -28.27
N LEU A 71 -27.12 -28.03 -29.05
CA LEU A 71 -26.29 -28.11 -30.25
C LEU A 71 -24.85 -28.51 -29.91
N ILE A 72 -24.24 -27.93 -28.86
CA ILE A 72 -22.88 -28.31 -28.39
C ILE A 72 -22.83 -29.80 -28.07
N LYS A 73 -23.84 -30.31 -27.35
CA LYS A 73 -23.93 -31.74 -27.02
C LYS A 73 -24.00 -32.59 -28.29
N LEU A 74 -24.78 -32.17 -29.29
CA LEU A 74 -24.88 -32.85 -30.59
C LEU A 74 -23.55 -32.81 -31.37
N GLU A 75 -22.84 -31.69 -31.39
CA GLU A 75 -21.50 -31.60 -31.99
C GLU A 75 -20.52 -32.58 -31.34
N GLU A 76 -20.57 -32.71 -30.01
CA GLU A 76 -19.73 -33.65 -29.28
C GLU A 76 -20.03 -35.11 -29.68
N ILE A 77 -21.28 -35.46 -29.93
CA ILE A 77 -21.69 -36.82 -30.30
C ILE A 77 -21.30 -37.14 -31.74
N TYR A 78 -21.58 -36.22 -32.66
CA TYR A 78 -21.39 -36.44 -34.09
C TYR A 78 -20.00 -36.03 -34.59
N LYS A 79 -19.18 -35.42 -33.71
CA LYS A 79 -17.83 -34.90 -34.01
C LYS A 79 -17.81 -34.02 -35.26
N LYS A 80 -18.88 -33.25 -35.45
CA LYS A 80 -19.11 -32.33 -36.56
C LYS A 80 -19.67 -31.04 -36.02
N THR A 81 -19.14 -29.93 -36.51
CA THR A 81 -19.64 -28.59 -36.22
C THR A 81 -21.02 -28.40 -36.85
N ILE A 82 -21.98 -28.02 -36.02
CA ILE A 82 -23.38 -27.72 -36.35
C ILE A 82 -23.57 -26.20 -36.41
N PHE A 83 -22.82 -25.43 -35.61
CA PHE A 83 -22.81 -23.97 -35.67
C PHE A 83 -21.39 -23.44 -35.45
N GLU A 84 -21.08 -22.31 -36.07
CA GLU A 84 -19.80 -21.62 -35.84
C GLU A 84 -20.03 -20.54 -34.81
N ASP A 85 -19.26 -20.56 -33.72
CA ASP A 85 -19.17 -19.41 -32.84
C ASP A 85 -18.48 -18.28 -33.59
N GLU A 86 -19.13 -17.13 -33.65
CA GLU A 86 -18.51 -15.95 -34.24
C GLU A 86 -17.25 -15.62 -33.41
N PRO A 87 -16.08 -15.49 -34.06
CA PRO A 87 -14.85 -15.26 -33.33
C PRO A 87 -14.95 -13.95 -32.57
N ILE A 88 -14.69 -13.99 -31.26
CA ILE A 88 -14.56 -12.78 -30.45
C ILE A 88 -13.57 -11.85 -31.16
N SER A 89 -14.04 -10.68 -31.59
CA SER A 89 -13.23 -9.70 -32.30
C SER A 89 -11.98 -9.36 -31.48
N ASP A 90 -10.84 -9.18 -32.15
CA ASP A 90 -9.60 -8.82 -31.48
C ASP A 90 -9.70 -7.48 -30.74
N ASP A 91 -10.63 -6.60 -31.15
CA ASP A 91 -10.95 -5.36 -30.44
C ASP A 91 -11.53 -5.62 -29.04
N VAL A 92 -12.34 -6.67 -28.89
CA VAL A 92 -12.93 -7.06 -27.59
C VAL A 92 -11.84 -7.62 -26.67
N LYS A 93 -10.97 -8.50 -27.20
CA LYS A 93 -9.84 -9.05 -26.44
C LYS A 93 -8.86 -7.97 -26.01
N GLN A 94 -8.56 -7.01 -26.89
CA GLN A 94 -7.69 -5.88 -26.57
C GLN A 94 -8.30 -4.98 -25.50
N ARG A 95 -9.60 -4.73 -25.54
CA ARG A 95 -10.30 -3.93 -24.53
C ARG A 95 -10.30 -4.61 -23.15
N GLU A 96 -10.59 -5.90 -23.09
CA GLU A 96 -10.56 -6.66 -21.83
C GLU A 96 -9.14 -6.66 -21.22
N LEU A 97 -8.12 -6.85 -22.04
CA LEU A 97 -6.73 -6.77 -21.59
C LEU A 97 -6.37 -5.36 -21.08
N LEU A 98 -6.83 -4.31 -21.76
CA LEU A 98 -6.61 -2.93 -21.33
C LEU A 98 -7.33 -2.62 -20.02
N GLU A 99 -8.55 -3.13 -19.82
CA GLU A 99 -9.30 -2.96 -18.58
C GLU A 99 -8.55 -3.58 -17.39
N ILE A 100 -8.12 -4.83 -17.52
CA ILE A 100 -7.30 -5.51 -16.50
C ILE A 100 -6.03 -4.72 -16.20
N LEU A 101 -5.34 -4.24 -17.23
CA LEU A 101 -4.10 -3.48 -17.06
C LEU A 101 -4.35 -2.14 -16.33
N VAL A 102 -5.45 -1.45 -16.66
CA VAL A 102 -5.82 -0.19 -15.99
C VAL A 102 -6.12 -0.42 -14.51
N ASP A 103 -6.85 -1.48 -14.17
CA ASP A 103 -7.17 -1.83 -12.78
C ASP A 103 -5.92 -2.19 -11.97
N GLU A 104 -5.02 -2.97 -12.55
CA GLU A 104 -3.73 -3.31 -11.94
C GLU A 104 -2.90 -2.04 -11.68
N LYS A 105 -2.82 -1.14 -12.68
CA LYS A 105 -2.11 0.14 -12.52
C LYS A 105 -2.75 1.03 -11.47
N ASN A 106 -4.07 1.12 -11.41
CA ASN A 106 -4.79 1.90 -10.39
C ASN A 106 -4.54 1.38 -8.98
N THR A 107 -4.48 0.05 -8.81
CA THR A 107 -4.15 -0.58 -7.54
C THR A 107 -2.74 -0.21 -7.09
N GLU A 108 -1.76 -0.28 -8.00
CA GLU A 108 -0.38 0.10 -7.69
C GLU A 108 -0.23 1.60 -7.38
N ILE A 109 -0.93 2.48 -8.12
CA ILE A 109 -0.96 3.92 -7.83
C ILE A 109 -1.46 4.18 -6.40
N THR A 110 -2.53 3.51 -5.99
CA THR A 110 -3.09 3.64 -4.64
C THR A 110 -2.08 3.20 -3.58
N ARG A 111 -1.44 2.04 -3.80
CA ARG A 111 -0.41 1.51 -2.90
C ARG A 111 0.78 2.46 -2.75
N LEU A 112 1.27 3.01 -3.86
CA LEU A 112 2.38 3.97 -3.86
C LEU A 112 2.01 5.28 -3.15
N TYR A 113 0.78 5.76 -3.35
CA TYR A 113 0.29 6.96 -2.67
C TYR A 113 0.21 6.77 -1.16
N ASP A 114 -0.30 5.64 -0.69
CA ASP A 114 -0.36 5.32 0.75
C ASP A 114 1.05 5.19 1.36
N GLN A 115 1.99 4.59 0.62
CA GLN A 115 3.40 4.54 1.05
C GLN A 115 4.02 5.92 1.19
N LEU A 116 3.78 6.80 0.22
CA LEU A 116 4.29 8.17 0.25
C LEU A 116 3.74 8.92 1.47
N LYS A 117 2.43 8.84 1.70
CA LYS A 117 1.76 9.44 2.86
C LYS A 117 2.31 8.92 4.20
N ALA A 118 2.58 7.62 4.29
CA ALA A 118 3.19 7.03 5.47
C ALA A 118 4.63 7.53 5.69
N LYS A 119 5.41 7.66 4.60
CA LYS A 119 6.77 8.21 4.65
C LYS A 119 6.79 9.68 5.06
N ASP A 120 5.89 10.50 4.54
CA ASP A 120 5.75 11.91 4.94
C ASP A 120 5.43 12.04 6.44
N SER A 121 4.55 11.17 6.95
CA SER A 121 4.22 11.14 8.38
C SER A 121 5.42 10.74 9.25
N GLN A 122 6.23 9.78 8.77
CA GLN A 122 7.48 9.38 9.45
C GLN A 122 8.50 10.52 9.46
N LEU A 123 8.66 11.24 8.34
CA LEU A 123 9.57 12.38 8.24
C LEU A 123 9.16 13.50 9.20
N ALA A 124 7.87 13.82 9.28
CA ALA A 124 7.36 14.83 10.21
C ALA A 124 7.63 14.45 11.68
N ALA A 125 7.46 13.18 12.04
CA ALA A 125 7.75 12.71 13.39
C ALA A 125 9.26 12.78 13.74
N LEU A 126 10.13 12.43 12.78
CA LEU A 126 11.58 12.53 12.95
C LEU A 126 12.03 14.00 13.07
N ASP A 127 11.45 14.91 12.28
CA ASP A 127 11.75 16.34 12.35
C ASP A 127 11.42 16.92 13.75
N GLU A 128 10.27 16.55 14.31
CA GLU A 128 9.90 16.99 15.66
C GLU A 128 10.82 16.40 16.74
N GLN A 129 11.24 15.15 16.56
CA GLN A 129 12.22 14.52 17.43
C GLN A 129 13.58 15.23 17.38
N MET A 130 14.03 15.64 16.19
CA MET A 130 15.27 16.39 15.99
C MET A 130 15.20 17.74 16.72
N LYS A 131 14.13 18.52 16.54
CA LYS A 131 13.93 19.79 17.26
C LYS A 131 13.98 19.62 18.78
N THR A 132 13.35 18.56 19.27
CA THR A 132 13.37 18.26 20.71
C THR A 132 14.79 17.95 21.19
N LYS A 133 15.55 17.16 20.44
CA LYS A 133 16.95 16.84 20.75
C LYS A 133 17.83 18.08 20.70
N ASP A 134 17.68 18.93 19.70
CA ASP A 134 18.44 20.17 19.57
C ASP A 134 18.20 21.11 20.77
N ARG A 135 16.94 21.23 21.20
CA ARG A 135 16.61 21.97 22.43
C ARG A 135 17.30 21.38 23.66
N GLN A 136 17.32 20.06 23.79
CA GLN A 136 17.99 19.39 24.91
C GLN A 136 19.51 19.57 24.88
N ILE A 137 20.12 19.56 23.70
CA ILE A 137 21.56 19.81 23.53
C ILE A 137 21.88 21.24 23.96
N ALA A 138 21.11 22.24 23.48
CA ALA A 138 21.31 23.63 23.86
C ALA A 138 21.20 23.87 25.38
N GLU A 139 20.26 23.19 26.05
CA GLU A 139 20.13 23.28 27.51
C GLU A 139 21.32 22.63 28.23
N LYS A 140 21.80 21.48 27.75
CA LYS A 140 22.98 20.81 28.32
C LYS A 140 24.25 21.62 28.11
N ASP A 141 24.43 22.24 26.95
CA ASP A 141 25.60 23.08 26.67
C ASP A 141 25.63 24.27 27.63
N LYS A 142 24.48 24.92 27.86
CA LYS A 142 24.37 25.99 28.86
C LYS A 142 24.73 25.52 30.28
N GLN A 143 24.28 24.33 30.67
CA GLN A 143 24.62 23.76 31.98
C GLN A 143 26.12 23.45 32.09
N LEU A 144 26.73 22.92 31.03
CA LEU A 144 28.17 22.67 30.98
C LEU A 144 28.97 23.97 31.09
N ASP A 145 28.58 25.01 30.36
CA ASP A 145 29.21 26.33 30.44
C ASP A 145 29.14 26.91 31.86
N GLN A 146 27.96 26.81 32.49
CA GLN A 146 27.77 27.24 33.89
C GLN A 146 28.67 26.43 34.84
N GLN A 147 28.75 25.12 34.67
CA GLN A 147 29.59 24.26 35.49
C GLN A 147 31.07 24.59 35.30
N GLN A 148 31.52 24.87 34.08
CA GLN A 148 32.90 25.29 33.80
C GLN A 148 33.22 26.61 34.48
N GLN A 149 32.33 27.61 34.41
CA GLN A 149 32.51 28.89 35.09
C GLN A 149 32.59 28.75 36.61
N LEU A 150 31.67 27.98 37.22
CA LEU A 150 31.68 27.73 38.66
C LEU A 150 32.95 26.97 39.10
N THR A 151 33.43 26.04 38.27
CA THR A 151 34.67 25.30 38.54
C THR A 151 35.89 26.22 38.48
N LEU A 152 35.97 27.10 37.49
CA LEU A 152 37.05 28.08 37.37
C LEU A 152 37.05 29.04 38.57
N ALA A 153 35.89 29.59 38.95
CA ALA A 153 35.76 30.46 40.11
C ALA A 153 36.19 29.75 41.41
N ALA A 154 35.71 28.52 41.65
CA ALA A 154 36.11 27.75 42.83
C ALA A 154 37.61 27.44 42.86
N MET A 155 38.25 27.24 41.71
CA MET A 155 39.70 27.05 41.62
C MET A 155 40.48 28.34 41.90
N GLU A 156 39.98 29.50 41.49
CA GLU A 156 40.56 30.81 41.79
C GLU A 156 40.45 31.13 43.28
N ASP A 157 39.27 30.95 43.87
CA ASP A 157 39.04 31.13 45.30
C ASP A 157 39.96 30.24 46.14
N ARG A 158 40.14 28.97 45.74
CA ARG A 158 41.06 28.04 46.41
C ARG A 158 42.50 28.54 46.39
N LYS A 159 42.97 29.09 45.26
CA LYS A 159 44.32 29.66 45.14
C LYS A 159 44.49 30.90 46.01
N GLN A 160 43.47 31.77 46.07
CA GLN A 160 43.51 32.95 46.94
C GLN A 160 43.59 32.56 48.42
N LEU A 161 42.75 31.62 48.85
CA LEU A 161 42.77 31.11 50.23
C LEU A 161 44.11 30.44 50.58
N GLU A 162 44.72 29.71 49.65
CA GLU A 162 46.07 29.15 49.85
C GLU A 162 47.11 30.27 50.10
N LEU A 163 47.07 31.36 49.33
CA LEU A 163 47.95 32.52 49.52
C LEU A 163 47.69 33.24 50.86
N GLU A 164 46.44 33.46 51.23
CA GLU A 164 46.08 34.10 52.51
C GLU A 164 46.51 33.25 53.70
N LEU A 165 46.37 31.92 53.62
CA LEU A 165 46.84 31.00 54.65
C LEU A 165 48.36 31.04 54.81
N ASP A 166 49.11 31.10 53.71
CA ASP A 166 50.56 31.20 53.76
C ASP A 166 51.01 32.55 54.34
N GLN A 167 50.38 33.67 53.96
CA GLN A 167 50.63 34.98 54.57
C GLN A 167 50.32 35.00 56.07
N ALA A 168 49.18 34.45 56.48
CA ALA A 168 48.80 34.37 57.88
C ALA A 168 49.78 33.50 58.69
N ARG A 169 50.33 32.43 58.09
CA ARG A 169 51.37 31.60 58.71
C ARG A 169 52.67 32.38 58.89
N GLU A 170 53.12 33.11 57.87
CA GLU A 170 54.31 33.98 57.95
C GLU A 170 54.15 35.07 59.02
N GLU A 171 52.99 35.73 59.09
CA GLU A 171 52.68 36.71 60.14
C GLU A 171 52.73 36.09 61.54
N VAL A 172 52.16 34.89 61.72
CA VAL A 172 52.22 34.18 63.00
C VAL A 172 53.67 33.79 63.35
N GLU A 173 54.47 33.33 62.39
CA GLU A 173 55.89 33.02 62.62
C GLU A 173 56.70 34.26 63.01
N THR A 174 56.54 35.37 62.31
CA THR A 174 57.23 36.62 62.62
C THR A 174 56.82 37.17 63.99
N VAL A 175 55.53 37.15 64.33
CA VAL A 175 55.03 37.56 65.65
C VAL A 175 55.53 36.63 66.75
N THR A 176 55.58 35.31 66.53
CA THR A 176 56.09 34.36 67.53
C THR A 176 57.60 34.52 67.75
N GLN A 177 58.38 34.75 66.69
CA GLN A 177 59.80 35.08 66.80
C GLN A 177 60.02 36.42 67.53
N ALA A 178 59.24 37.46 67.20
CA ALA A 178 59.30 38.75 67.87
C ALA A 178 58.93 38.64 69.36
N LYS A 179 57.88 37.88 69.70
CA LYS A 179 57.50 37.60 71.09
C LYS A 179 58.60 36.84 71.83
N LYS A 180 59.22 35.80 71.24
CA LYS A 180 60.35 35.09 71.86
C LYS A 180 61.53 36.03 72.17
N GLY A 181 61.89 36.92 71.24
CA GLY A 181 62.93 37.93 71.45
C GLY A 181 62.57 38.99 72.50
N PHE A 182 61.30 39.38 72.57
CA PHE A 182 60.77 40.29 73.58
C PHE A 182 60.82 39.66 74.99
N PHE A 183 60.35 38.42 75.15
CA PHE A 183 60.39 37.70 76.42
C PHE A 183 61.83 37.45 76.90
N ALA A 184 62.75 37.11 75.99
CA ALA A 184 64.16 36.95 76.32
C ALA A 184 64.82 38.24 76.87
N ARG A 185 64.43 39.42 76.36
CA ARG A 185 64.90 40.72 76.89
C ARG A 185 64.21 41.14 78.17
N LEU A 186 62.93 40.78 78.34
CA LEU A 186 62.13 41.21 79.49
C LEU A 186 62.39 40.36 80.75
N PHE A 187 62.72 39.08 80.59
CA PHE A 187 62.90 38.14 81.71
C PHE A 187 64.31 37.53 81.80
N GLY A 188 65.24 37.94 80.94
CA GLY A 188 66.64 37.53 80.99
C GLY A 188 67.47 38.38 81.96
N ARG A 189 67.48 37.99 83.24
CA ARG A 189 68.54 38.32 84.20
C ARG A 189 68.95 37.06 84.94
#